data_AF-A0A2V8Y816-F1
#
_entry.id   AF-A0A2V8Y816-F1
#
_cell.length_a   1.000
_cell.length_b   1.000
_cell.length_c   1.000
_cell.angle_alpha   90.00
_cell.angle_beta   90.00
_cell.angle_gamma   90.00
#
_symmetry.space_group_name_H-M   'P 1'
#
loop_
_entity.id
_entity.type
_entity.pdbx_description
1 polymer ?
#
loop_
_entity_poly.entity_id
_entity_poly.type
_entity_poly.pdbx_seq_one_letter_code
_entity_poly.pdbx_strand_id
1 'polypeptide(L)' 'MWLRPEAVAQIEFLDWTEADRLRHSKFVGLRGARNRVQL' A
#
# COMPACT_ATOMS: atom_id res chain seq x y z
N MET A 1 11.62 -15.24 -0.02
CA MET A 1 10.29 -15.89 -0.12
C MET A 1 9.36 -15.00 -0.92
N TRP A 2 8.44 -15.56 -1.69
CA TRP A 2 7.45 -14.79 -2.46
C TRP A 2 6.06 -15.01 -1.88
N LEU A 3 5.23 -13.96 -1.91
CA LEU A 3 3.85 -13.98 -1.42
C LEU A 3 2.90 -13.69 -2.57
N ARG A 4 1.71 -14.27 -2.50
CA ARG A 4 0.61 -13.88 -3.39
C ARG A 4 0.12 -12.47 -3.00
N PRO A 5 -0.12 -11.56 -3.95
CA PRO A 5 -0.43 -10.15 -3.67
C PRO A 5 -1.89 -9.92 -3.26
N GLU A 6 -2.35 -10.60 -2.21
CA GLU A 6 -3.73 -10.46 -1.68
C GLU A 6 -3.84 -9.43 -0.56
N ALA A 7 -2.72 -9.12 0.12
CA ALA A 7 -2.70 -8.20 1.25
C ALA A 7 -2.72 -6.73 0.79
N VAL A 8 -3.54 -5.92 1.47
CA VAL A 8 -3.59 -4.47 1.26
C VAL A 8 -3.12 -3.77 2.53
N ALA A 9 -2.14 -2.88 2.41
CA ALA A 9 -1.63 -2.08 3.53
C ALA A 9 -2.09 -0.63 3.46
N GLN A 10 -2.26 0.00 4.61
CA GLN A 10 -2.30 1.45 4.74
C GLN A 10 -0.89 1.97 4.99
N ILE A 11 -0.50 2.99 4.23
CA ILE A 11 0.82 3.63 4.28
C ILE A 11 0.60 5.12 4.50
N GLU A 12 1.29 5.69 5.50
CA GLU A 12 1.47 7.13 5.63
C GLU A 12 2.73 7.54 4.86
N PHE A 13 2.70 8.70 4.21
CA PHE A 13 3.85 9.24 3.49
C PHE A 13 3.73 10.77 3.41
N LEU A 14 4.87 11.44 3.17
CA LEU A 14 4.91 12.91 3.16
C LEU A 14 4.60 13.49 1.78
N ASP A 15 5.16 12.90 0.72
CA ASP A 15 5.02 13.41 -0.65
C ASP A 15 5.23 12.32 -1.70
N TRP A 16 4.79 12.59 -2.92
CA TRP A 16 5.06 11.80 -4.11
C TRP A 16 6.39 12.23 -4.76
N THR A 17 7.06 11.30 -5.44
CA THR A 17 8.10 11.64 -6.42
C THR A 17 7.46 11.89 -7.78
N GLU A 18 8.18 12.56 -8.68
CA GLU A 18 7.80 12.69 -10.09
C GLU A 18 7.68 11.35 -10.84
N ALA A 19 8.16 10.26 -10.24
CA ALA A 19 8.10 8.90 -10.80
C ALA A 19 7.09 8.01 -10.05
N ASP A 20 6.05 8.62 -9.47
CA ASP A 20 4.95 7.95 -8.77
C ASP A 20 5.39 7.02 -7.62
N ARG A 21 6.40 7.43 -6.85
CA ARG A 21 6.85 6.73 -5.64
C ARG A 21 6.52 7.54 -4.38
N LEU A 22 6.29 6.86 -3.26
CA LEU A 22 6.07 7.50 -1.96
C LEU A 22 7.40 7.89 -1.30
N ARG A 23 7.53 9.12 -0.81
CA ARG A 23 8.65 9.58 0.03
C ARG A 23 8.33 9.49 1.52
N HIS A 24 9.32 9.09 2.31
CA HIS A 24 9.21 8.96 3.77
C HIS A 24 8.05 8.04 4.20
N SER A 25 7.89 6.91 3.51
CA SER A 25 6.78 5.98 3.77
C SER A 25 6.91 5.28 5.11
N LYS A 26 5.81 5.22 5.86
CA LYS A 26 5.67 4.47 7.12
C LYS A 26 4.50 3.49 7.02
N PHE A 27 4.75 2.24 7.41
CA PHE A 27 3.69 1.24 7.54
C PHE A 27 2.80 1.56 8.73
N VAL A 28 1.48 1.62 8.51
CA VAL A 28 0.48 1.86 9.56
C VAL A 28 -0.15 0.54 9.98
N GLY A 29 -0.57 -0.28 9.01
CA GLY A 29 -1.24 -1.54 9.28
C GLY A 29 -1.79 -2.18 8.02
N LEU A 30 -2.23 -3.43 8.14
CA LEU A 30 -3.01 -4.09 7.11
C LEU A 30 -4.44 -3.58 7.15
N ARG A 31 -5.00 -3.29 5.98
CA ARG A 31 -6.44 -3.07 5.86
C ARG A 31 -7.10 -4.44 5.85
N GLY A 32 -8.02 -4.69 6.80
CA GLY A 32 -8.76 -5.94 6.88
C GLY A 32 -9.34 -6.34 5.52
N ALA A 33 -9.46 -7.66 5.29
CA ALA A 33 -9.78 -8.26 4.00
C ALA A 33 -11.03 -7.64 3.38
N ARG A 34 -10.81 -6.63 2.53
CA ARG A 34 -11.80 -6.15 1.57
C ARG A 34 -11.44 -6.88 0.29
N ASN A 35 -12.25 -7.89 -0.04
CA ASN A 35 -12.24 -8.51 -1.36
C ASN A 35 -12.26 -7.38 -2.40
N ARG A 36 -11.17 -7.19 -3.13
CA ARG A 36 -11.10 -6.22 -4.22
C ARG A 36 -11.45 -6.92 -5.52
N VAL A 37 -12.53 -6.49 -6.17
CA VAL A 37 -12.50 -5.76 -7.45
C VAL A 37 -13.75 -4.87 -7.47
N GLN A 38 -13.60 -3.56 -7.63
CA GLN A 38 -14.67 -2.73 -8.20
C GLN A 38 -14.01 -1.59 -8.96
N LEU A 39 -14.03 -1.78 -10.29
CA LEU A 39 -13.76 -0.89 -11.44
C LEU A 39 -12.43 -0.11 -11.43
#